data_AF-A0A7W5JW37-F1
#
_entry.id   AF-A0A7W5JW37-F1
#
_cell.length_a   1.000
_cell.length_b   1.000
_cell.length_c   1.000
_cell.angle_alpha   90.00
_cell.angle_beta   90.00
_cell.angle_gamma   90.00
#
_symmetry.space_group_name_H-M   'P 1'
#
loop_
_entity.id
_entity.type
_entity.pdbx_description
1 polymer ?
#
loop_
_entity_poly.entity_id
_entity_poly.type
_entity_poly.pdbx_seq_one_letter_code
_entity_poly.pdbx_strand_id
1 'polypeptide(L)'
;MRLRAAFSDLNLNGATPPRVQPRLGEWGPELVPSTGQKRRMRIWVGLVLLGAMLAIFGVGWYVYHAMTGSWGFGIGDDSGFFAPGALVGLLLA
;
A
#
# COMPACT_ATOMS: atom_id res chain seq x y z
N MET A 1 -15.83 14.75 -5.00
CA MET A 1 -17.21 14.22 -4.87
C MET A 1 -17.47 13.85 -3.41
N ARG A 2 -18.37 14.56 -2.73
CA ARG A 2 -18.77 14.30 -1.33
C ARG A 2 -19.81 13.17 -1.32
N LEU A 3 -19.39 11.94 -1.02
CA LEU A 3 -20.28 10.80 -0.80
C LEU A 3 -21.03 10.94 0.53
N ARG A 4 -22.03 11.83 0.60
CA ARG A 4 -22.91 11.96 1.77
C ARG A 4 -24.07 10.95 1.79
N ALA A 5 -24.27 10.19 0.70
CA ALA A 5 -25.40 9.28 0.53
C ALA A 5 -25.09 7.80 0.82
N ALA A 6 -23.85 7.44 1.18
CA ALA A 6 -23.46 6.04 1.38
C ALA A 6 -23.68 5.51 2.81
N PHE A 7 -24.08 6.37 3.75
CA PHE A 7 -24.41 5.99 5.11
C PHE A 7 -25.84 6.43 5.37
N SER A 8 -26.76 5.48 5.53
CA SER A 8 -28.06 5.79 6.12
C SER A 8 -27.80 6.39 7.49
N ASP A 9 -28.53 7.44 7.84
CA ASP A 9 -28.51 8.03 9.17
C ASP A 9 -29.18 7.04 10.15
N LEU A 10 -28.47 5.95 10.44
CA LEU A 10 -28.97 4.81 11.19
C LEU A 10 -28.98 5.18 12.66
N ASN A 11 -30.12 5.71 13.10
CA ASN A 11 -30.38 5.90 14.52
C ASN A 11 -30.52 4.53 15.21
N LEU A 12 -29.41 4.02 15.74
CA LEU A 12 -29.34 2.77 16.52
C LEU A 12 -30.13 2.83 17.83
N ASN A 13 -30.48 4.02 18.30
CA ASN A 13 -31.12 4.25 19.60
C ASN A 13 -32.65 4.44 19.50
N GLY A 14 -33.22 4.53 18.29
CA GLY A 14 -34.67 4.59 18.06
C GLY A 14 -35.40 5.60 18.97
N ALA A 15 -36.57 5.21 19.51
CA ALA A 15 -37.37 5.99 20.46
C ALA A 15 -36.98 5.76 21.94
N THR A 16 -35.75 5.31 22.20
CA THR A 16 -35.33 4.92 23.55
C THR A 16 -34.95 6.15 24.38
N PRO A 17 -35.48 6.29 25.62
CA PRO A 17 -35.21 7.46 26.45
C PRO A 17 -33.70 7.60 26.77
N PRO A 18 -33.15 8.84 26.85
CA PRO A 18 -31.70 9.10 26.92
C PRO A 18 -30.96 8.40 28.08
N ARG A 19 -31.67 8.10 29.17
CA ARG A 19 -31.11 7.43 30.35
C ARG A 19 -30.79 5.94 30.16
N VAL A 20 -31.40 5.31 29.15
CA VAL A 20 -31.23 3.88 28.82
C VAL A 20 -30.41 3.71 27.55
N GLN A 21 -29.98 4.82 26.92
CA GLN A 21 -29.15 4.76 25.73
C GLN A 21 -27.75 4.28 26.13
N PRO A 22 -27.29 3.17 25.56
CA PRO A 22 -25.98 2.65 25.87
C PRO A 22 -24.87 3.54 25.33
N ARG A 23 -23.72 3.49 25.98
CA ARG A 23 -22.50 4.11 25.44
C ARG A 23 -22.11 3.39 24.14
N LEU A 24 -21.54 4.15 23.20
CA LEU A 24 -21.13 3.63 21.89
C LEU A 24 -20.16 2.44 22.09
N GLY A 25 -20.65 1.21 21.87
CA GLY A 25 -19.88 -0.03 22.06
C GLY A 25 -20.42 -1.00 23.11
N GLU A 26 -21.36 -0.63 24.00
CA GLU A 26 -21.88 -1.53 25.06
C GLU A 26 -22.72 -2.70 24.53
N TRP A 27 -23.44 -2.51 23.41
CA TRP A 27 -24.23 -3.56 22.75
C TRP A 27 -23.56 -4.07 21.48
N GLY A 28 -22.38 -3.55 21.16
CA GLY A 28 -21.64 -3.91 19.97
C GLY A 28 -20.93 -5.25 20.16
N PRO A 29 -20.92 -6.15 19.16
CA PRO A 29 -20.22 -7.41 19.26
C PRO A 29 -18.71 -7.19 19.49
N GLU A 30 -18.21 -7.69 20.62
CA GLU A 30 -16.86 -7.46 21.14
C GLU A 30 -15.76 -7.95 20.19
N LEU A 31 -16.09 -8.94 19.37
CA LEU A 31 -15.18 -9.59 18.42
C LEU A 31 -15.17 -8.93 17.02
N VAL A 32 -15.97 -7.88 16.79
CA VAL A 32 -16.05 -7.26 15.45
C VAL A 32 -15.02 -6.14 15.32
N PRO A 33 -14.16 -6.19 14.28
CA PRO A 33 -13.20 -5.12 14.02
C PRO A 33 -13.90 -3.78 13.83
N SER A 34 -13.38 -2.74 14.47
CA SER A 34 -13.90 -1.38 14.33
C SER A 34 -13.91 -0.92 12.87
N THR A 35 -14.80 0.00 12.53
CA THR A 35 -14.91 0.55 11.16
C THR A 35 -13.59 1.18 10.68
N GLY A 36 -12.85 1.83 11.60
CA GLY A 36 -11.51 2.36 11.33
C GLY A 36 -10.46 1.27 11.07
N GLN A 37 -10.52 0.16 11.80
CA GLN A 37 -9.63 -0.99 11.59
C GLN A 37 -9.86 -1.64 10.23
N LYS A 38 -11.12 -1.77 9.80
CA LYS A 38 -11.47 -2.24 8.44
C LYS A 38 -10.91 -1.32 7.34
N ARG A 39 -10.93 0.01 7.54
CA ARG A 39 -10.35 0.97 6.59
C ARG A 39 -8.83 0.83 6.49
N ARG A 40 -8.14 0.75 7.62
CA ARG A 40 -6.67 0.58 7.67
C ARG A 40 -6.24 -0.73 7.00
N MET A 41 -6.96 -1.81 7.24
CA MET A 41 -6.63 -3.12 6.67
C MET A 41 -6.63 -3.11 5.13
N ARG A 42 -7.57 -2.40 4.48
CA ARG A 42 -7.60 -2.28 3.01
C ARG A 42 -6.35 -1.61 2.44
N ILE A 43 -5.80 -0.62 3.14
CA ILE A 43 -4.59 0.10 2.71
C ILE A 43 -3.36 -0.78 2.96
N TRP A 44 -3.25 -1.38 4.14
CA TRP A 44 -2.11 -2.22 4.50
C TRP A 44 -1.96 -3.44 3.60
N VAL A 45 -3.05 -4.12 3.25
CA VAL A 45 -3.01 -5.28 2.34
C VAL A 45 -2.44 -4.88 0.98
N GLY A 46 -2.85 -3.74 0.42
CA GLY A 46 -2.32 -3.23 -0.84
C GLY A 46 -0.83 -2.89 -0.76
N LEU A 47 -0.41 -2.21 0.30
CA LEU A 47 1.00 -1.84 0.50
C LEU A 47 1.91 -3.06 0.68
N VAL A 48 1.46 -4.05 1.46
CA VAL A 48 2.23 -5.29 1.70
C VAL A 48 2.36 -6.09 0.41
N LEU A 49 1.27 -6.22 -0.37
CA LEU A 49 1.32 -6.90 -1.67
C LEU A 49 2.30 -6.23 -2.62
N LEU A 50 2.25 -4.89 -2.73
CA LEU A 50 3.17 -4.13 -3.56
C LEU A 50 4.62 -4.31 -3.10
N GLY A 51 4.87 -4.22 -1.80
CA GLY A 51 6.19 -4.44 -1.22
C GLY A 51 6.73 -5.85 -1.48
N ALA A 52 5.90 -6.87 -1.34
CA ALA A 52 6.26 -8.25 -1.64
C ALA A 52 6.61 -8.45 -3.12
N MET A 53 5.83 -7.85 -4.03
CA MET A 53 6.09 -7.93 -5.47
C MET A 53 7.43 -7.27 -5.85
N LEU A 54 7.71 -6.09 -5.30
CA LEU A 54 9.00 -5.42 -5.50
C LEU A 54 10.17 -6.22 -4.90
N ALA A 55 9.97 -6.85 -3.74
CA ALA A 55 10.99 -7.68 -3.12
C ALA A 55 11.33 -8.90 -3.99
N ILE A 56 10.33 -9.62 -4.50
CA ILE A 56 10.55 -10.78 -5.39
C ILE A 56 11.25 -10.33 -6.68
N PHE A 57 10.80 -9.22 -7.26
CA PHE A 57 11.42 -8.67 -8.47
C PHE A 57 12.88 -8.26 -8.23
N GLY A 58 13.16 -7.59 -7.11
CA GLY A 58 14.51 -7.19 -6.73
C GLY A 58 15.44 -8.37 -6.45
N VAL A 59 14.94 -9.43 -5.80
CA VAL A 59 15.70 -10.67 -5.59
C VAL A 59 16.00 -11.35 -6.93
N GLY A 60 15.00 -11.47 -7.81
CA GLY A 60 15.20 -12.03 -9.15
C GLY A 60 16.23 -11.23 -9.96
N TRP A 61 16.16 -9.90 -9.90
CA TRP A 61 17.11 -8.99 -10.53
C TRP A 61 18.53 -9.15 -9.98
N TYR A 62 18.68 -9.25 -8.66
CA TYR A 62 19.97 -9.47 -8.02
C TYR A 62 20.62 -10.77 -8.48
N VAL A 63 19.86 -11.87 -8.51
CA VAL A 63 20.34 -13.17 -8.98
C VAL A 63 20.72 -13.09 -10.46
N TYR A 64 19.89 -12.46 -11.28
CA TYR A 64 20.19 -12.23 -12.70
C TYR A 64 21.51 -11.45 -12.87
N HIS A 65 21.71 -10.38 -12.11
CA HIS A 65 22.93 -9.59 -12.15
C HIS A 65 24.15 -10.40 -11.71
N ALA A 66 24.03 -11.17 -10.62
CA ALA A 66 25.11 -12.02 -10.12
C ALA A 66 25.55 -13.09 -11.13
N MET A 67 24.62 -13.62 -11.94
CA MET A 67 24.92 -14.62 -12.96
C MET A 67 25.45 -14.00 -14.26
N THR A 68 24.95 -12.83 -14.64
CA THR A 68 25.16 -12.28 -15.99
C THR A 68 26.18 -11.14 -16.01
N GLY A 69 26.53 -10.55 -14.86
CA GLY A 69 27.42 -9.40 -14.76
C GLY A 69 26.88 -8.09 -15.35
N SER A 70 25.81 -8.15 -16.14
CA SER A 70 25.15 -7.01 -16.77
C SER A 70 24.06 -6.42 -15.88
N TRP A 71 23.94 -5.09 -15.89
CA TRP A 71 22.95 -4.32 -15.12
C TRP A 71 21.67 -4.02 -15.92
N GLY A 72 21.44 -4.66 -17.06
CA GLY A 72 20.37 -4.28 -17.98
C GLY A 72 19.87 -5.41 -18.84
N PHE A 73 19.27 -6.47 -18.30
CA PHE A 73 18.59 -7.56 -19.06
C PHE A 73 19.35 -8.09 -20.32
N GLY A 74 20.68 -7.93 -20.42
CA GLY A 74 21.46 -8.30 -21.61
C GLY A 74 21.38 -7.31 -22.78
N ILE A 75 20.78 -6.13 -22.59
CA ILE A 75 20.75 -5.03 -23.57
C ILE A 75 21.87 -4.03 -23.20
N GLY A 76 23.01 -4.15 -23.87
CA GLY A 76 24.05 -3.12 -24.00
C GLY A 76 24.70 -2.65 -22.69
N ASP A 77 25.92 -3.15 -22.44
CA ASP A 77 26.79 -2.75 -21.33
C ASP A 77 27.15 -1.24 -21.31
N ASP A 78 26.86 -0.52 -22.40
CA ASP A 78 27.12 0.91 -22.58
C ASP A 78 25.97 1.83 -22.12
N SER A 79 24.81 1.27 -21.74
CA SER A 79 23.57 2.04 -21.53
C SER A 79 23.14 2.19 -20.07
N GLY A 80 23.94 1.69 -19.12
CA GLY A 80 23.70 1.88 -17.69
C GLY A 80 23.70 3.36 -17.31
N PHE A 81 22.73 3.81 -16.51
CA PHE A 81 22.69 5.18 -15.96
C PHE A 81 23.97 5.55 -15.18
N PHE A 82 24.69 4.55 -14.67
CA PHE A 82 25.99 4.69 -13.98
C PHE A 82 27.20 4.32 -14.85
N ALA A 83 27.02 4.12 -16.16
CA ALA A 83 28.14 3.86 -17.06
C ALA A 83 29.07 5.08 -17.08
N PRO A 84 30.41 4.89 -17.07
CA PRO A 84 31.36 6.00 -17.04
C PRO A 84 31.17 6.98 -18.20
N GLY A 85 30.73 6.51 -19.38
CA GLY A 85 30.41 7.37 -20.53
C GLY A 85 29.19 8.29 -20.32
N ALA A 86 28.16 7.83 -19.61
CA ALA A 86 26.95 8.62 -19.34
C ALA A 86 27.21 9.75 -18.34
N LEU A 87 28.04 9.48 -17.32
CA LEU A 87 28.46 10.50 -16.35
C LEU A 87 29.37 11.56 -16.97
N VAL A 88 30.28 11.15 -17.86
CA VAL A 88 31.13 12.09 -18.62
C VAL A 88 30.31 12.95 -19.59
N GLY A 89 29.30 12.37 -20.24
CA GLY A 89 28.39 13.12 -21.12
C GLY A 89 27.52 14.15 -20.38
N LEU A 90 27.14 13.88 -19.12
CA LEU A 90 26.35 14.81 -18.30
C LEU A 90 27.20 15.92 -17.64
N LEU A 91 28.51 15.68 -17.48
CA LEU A 91 29.48 16.67 -16.97
C LEU A 91 30.02 17.59 -18.08
N LEU A 92 29.95 17.17 -19.34
CA LEU A 92 30.46 17.91 -20.51
C LEU A 92 29.36 18.52 -21.40
N ALA A 93 28.09 18.39 -21.00
CA ALA A 93 26.93 19.08 -21.61
C ALA A 93 26.54 20.32 -20.79
#